data_AF-A0A7C6AG92-F1
#
_entry.id   AF-A0A7C6AG92-F1
#
_cell.length_a   1.000
_cell.length_b   1.000
_cell.length_c   1.000
_cell.angle_alpha   90.00
_cell.angle_beta   90.00
_cell.angle_gamma   90.00
#
_symmetry.space_group_name_H-M   'P 1'
#
loop_
_entity.id
_entity.type
_entity.pdbx_description
1 polymer ?
#
loop_
_entity_poly.entity_id
_entity_poly.type
_entity_poly.pdbx_seq_one_letter_code
_entity_poly.pdbx_strand_id
1 'polypeptide(L)' 'KATEAAGRNPEATGKIQTLFILALAFAEAIAIYALVVALIIKFL' A
#
# COMPACT_ATOMS: atom_id res chain seq x y z
N LYS A 1 -1.82 1.93 -13.80
CA LYS A 1 -2.55 3.14 -13.38
C LYS A 1 -1.67 4.21 -12.74
N ALA A 2 -0.94 3.98 -11.64
CA ALA A 2 -0.08 5.02 -11.04
C ALA A 2 1.05 5.48 -11.99
N THR A 3 1.71 4.52 -12.65
CA THR A 3 2.76 4.77 -13.65
C THR A 3 2.23 5.46 -14.92
N GLU A 4 1.04 5.09 -15.38
CA GLU A 4 0.35 5.73 -16.51
C GLU A 4 -0.07 7.17 -16.18
N ALA A 5 -0.48 7.44 -14.94
CA ALA A 5 -0.85 8.77 -14.48
C ALA A 5 0.38 9.69 -14.35
N ALA A 6 1.50 9.16 -13.86
CA ALA A 6 2.78 9.88 -13.81
C ALA A 6 3.31 10.22 -15.22
N GLY A 7 3.21 9.30 -16.18
CA GLY A 7 3.63 9.53 -17.56
C GLY A 7 2.74 10.52 -18.33
N ARG A 8 1.46 10.68 -17.94
CA ARG A 8 0.53 11.65 -18.53
C ARG A 8 0.68 13.06 -18.00
N ASN A 9 1.07 13.22 -16.73
CA ASN A 9 1.34 14.52 -16.13
C ASN A 9 2.56 14.44 -15.20
N PRO A 10 3.76 14.76 -15.71
CA PRO A 10 5.01 14.65 -14.96
C PRO A 10 5.03 15.48 -13.67
N GLU A 11 4.37 16.65 -13.65
CA GLU A 11 4.28 17.53 -12.47
C GLU A 11 3.48 16.89 -11.32
N ALA A 12 2.51 16.02 -11.64
CA ALA A 12 1.70 15.33 -10.64
C ALA A 12 2.41 14.12 -10.02
N THR A 13 3.57 13.71 -10.53
CA THR A 13 4.28 12.48 -10.14
C THR A 13 4.56 12.43 -8.64
N GLY A 14 5.05 13.52 -8.04
CA GLY A 14 5.35 13.55 -6.60
C GLY A 14 4.10 13.29 -5.73
N LYS A 15 2.97 13.91 -6.07
CA LYS A 15 1.70 13.71 -5.36
C LYS A 15 1.16 12.29 -5.54
N ILE A 16 1.27 11.72 -6.75
CA ILE A 16 0.87 10.34 -7.03
C ILE A 16 1.72 9.37 -6.22
N GLN A 17 3.03 9.60 -6.11
CA GLN A 17 3.93 8.77 -5.31
C GLN A 17 3.56 8.81 -3.82
N THR A 18 3.28 9.98 -3.26
CA THR A 18 2.86 10.09 -1.86
C THR A 18 1.57 9.33 -1.58
N LEU A 19 0.57 9.47 -2.47
CA LEU A 19 -0.68 8.72 -2.35
C LEU A 19 -0.47 7.21 -2.50
N PHE A 20 0.46 6.80 -3.37
CA PHE A 20 0.80 5.39 -3.56
C PHE A 20 1.46 4.79 -2.32
N ILE A 21 2.42 5.51 -1.71
CA ILE A 21 3.08 5.09 -0.46
C ILE A 21 2.06 4.99 0.67
N LEU A 22 1.15 5.96 0.79
CA LEU A 22 0.09 5.92 1.79
C LEU A 22 -0.83 4.70 1.60
N ALA A 23 -1.26 4.43 0.37
CA ALA A 23 -2.09 3.27 0.05
C ALA A 23 -1.36 1.95 0.38
N LEU A 24 -0.06 1.87 0.06
CA LEU A 24 0.77 0.71 0.37
C LEU A 24 0.89 0.49 1.89
N ALA A 25 1.10 1.56 2.66
CA ALA A 25 1.17 1.49 4.13
C ALA A 25 -0.13 0.96 4.76
N PHE A 26 -1.29 1.37 4.25
CA PHE A 26 -2.58 0.82 4.69
C PHE A 26 -2.74 -0.67 4.34
N ALA A 27 -2.34 -1.07 3.14
CA ALA A 27 -2.38 -2.47 2.73
C ALA A 27 -1.45 -3.34 3.61
N GLU A 28 -0.27 -2.81 3.93
CA GLU A 28 0.70 -3.48 4.79
C GLU A 28 0.18 -3.64 6.23
N ALA A 29 -0.47 -2.61 6.79
CA ALA A 29 -1.09 -2.71 8.11
C ALA A 29 -2.13 -3.85 8.18
N ILE A 30 -2.98 -3.97 7.15
CA ILE A 30 -3.98 -5.06 7.06
C ILE A 30 -3.28 -6.42 6.97
N ALA A 31 -2.21 -6.54 6.17
CA ALA A 31 -1.45 -7.77 6.04
C ALA A 31 -0.81 -8.21 7.36
N ILE A 32 -0.29 -7.27 8.16
CA ILE A 32 0.26 -7.55 9.49
C ILE A 32 -0.84 -8.06 10.43
N TYR A 33 -2.01 -7.42 10.46
CA TYR A 33 -3.14 -7.90 11.27
C TYR A 33 -3.56 -9.32 10.88
N ALA A 34 -3.68 -9.60 9.58
CA ALA A 34 -4.02 -10.93 9.09
C ALA A 34 -2.96 -11.97 9.48
N LEU A 35 -1.67 -11.63 9.40
CA LEU A 35 -0.57 -12.51 9.81
C LEU A 35 -0.63 -12.81 11.31
N VAL A 36 -0.85 -11.79 12.16
CA VAL A 36 -0.97 -11.99 13.61
C VAL A 36 -2.14 -12.91 13.94
N VAL A 37 -3.31 -12.70 13.33
CA VAL A 37 -4.49 -13.56 13.53
C VAL A 37 -4.22 -14.99 13.04
N ALA A 38 -3.56 -15.17 11.90
CA ALA A 38 -3.19 -16.48 11.38
C ALA A 38 -2.23 -17.23 12.32
N LEU A 39 -1.26 -16.53 12.92
CA LEU A 39 -0.35 -17.11 13.90
C LEU A 39 -1.07 -17.47 15.20
N ILE A 40 -2.01 -16.63 15.66
CA ILE A 40 -2.87 -16.97 16.80
C ILE A 40 -3.62 -18.26 16.51
N ILE A 41 -4.35 -18.36 15.40
CA ILE A 41 -5.13 -19.56 15.04
C ILE A 41 -4.25 -20.82 14.90
N LYS A 42 -3.00 -20.67 14.44
CA LYS A 42 -2.11 -21.82 14.21
C LYS A 42 -1.51 -22.37 15.51
N PHE A 43 -1.27 -21.53 16.52
CA PHE A 43 -0.45 -21.86 17.67
C PHE A 43 -1.15 -21.75 19.04
N LEU A 44 -2.31 -21.10 19.11
CA LEU A 44 -3.26 -21.16 20.24
C LEU A 44 -4.35 -22.18 19.95
#